data_AF-A0AB32UW37-F1
#
_entry.id   AF-A0AB32UW37-F1
#
_cell.length_a   1.000
_cell.length_b   1.000
_cell.length_c   1.000
_cell.angle_alpha   90.00
_cell.angle_beta   90.00
_cell.angle_gamma   90.00
#
_symmetry.space_group_name_H-M   'P 1'
#
loop_
_entity.id
_entity.type
_entity.pdbx_description
1 polymer ?
#
loop_
_entity_poly.entity_id
_entity_poly.type
_entity_poly.pdbx_seq_one_letter_code
_entity_poly.pdbx_strand_id
1 'polypeptide(L)'
;MIHKKCVSLPRIIKTTWHHHEIIHNYFFQKQELEKHGCGICFGELLMKYGSYDCLKQDCNFVAHVDCAMEKYLATGQINDQDEESSENLASITCVIEMNQHGEATKIKHFSHEHDLTLDNKIKEDNDKRCDACMLSISTSFYYCSQCEFLLHKTCVELPRKKHHWFHESLFTLHVENTFQCGLCYHYCSGFAYHGNNTYKFCLRCVGISRIIPRQRHKHTLFFDFDLNKGQCNACGDYIHRGYKCKDCTFVLHVKCMALPQRARHKCDKHFLELTFHDENADLEEYYCDICEGQRDPNHWFYHCAICDNSAHPKCVFGKYPFLKKKIGETYKVWNHHHPLICVKKSYDICLRCGLPCQDIALECKSCNFTLHFDCLDLEDLVAF
;
A
#
# COMPACT_ATOMS: atom_id res chain seq x y z
N MET A 1 -26.56 13.26 -34.53
CA MET A 1 -27.62 12.26 -34.26
C MET A 1 -27.23 11.54 -32.98
N ILE A 2 -27.97 11.73 -31.88
CA ILE A 2 -27.65 11.16 -30.56
C ILE A 2 -28.32 9.78 -30.47
N HIS A 3 -27.58 8.74 -30.05
CA HIS A 3 -28.16 7.40 -29.90
C HIS A 3 -29.25 7.40 -28.82
N LYS A 4 -30.39 6.72 -29.06
CA LYS A 4 -31.47 6.57 -28.06
C LYS A 4 -30.94 6.07 -26.70
N LYS A 5 -29.95 5.16 -26.70
CA LYS A 5 -29.29 4.66 -25.49
C LYS A 5 -28.55 5.73 -24.70
N CYS A 6 -28.01 6.77 -25.34
CA CYS A 6 -27.31 7.86 -24.67
C CYS A 6 -28.30 8.84 -24.00
N VAL A 7 -29.52 8.98 -24.53
CA VAL A 7 -30.56 9.85 -23.95
C VAL A 7 -31.07 9.31 -22.61
N SER A 8 -31.07 7.98 -22.44
CA SER A 8 -31.51 7.32 -21.21
C SER A 8 -30.47 7.26 -20.09
N LEU A 9 -29.25 7.76 -20.32
CA LEU A 9 -28.20 7.74 -19.30
C LEU A 9 -28.42 8.86 -18.27
N PRO A 10 -28.01 8.65 -17.00
CA PRO A 10 -28.10 9.69 -15.98
C PRO A 10 -27.38 10.96 -16.41
N ARG A 11 -27.96 12.12 -16.13
CA ARG A 11 -27.34 13.40 -16.53
C ARG A 11 -26.15 13.75 -15.64
N ILE A 12 -26.23 13.38 -14.37
CA ILE A 12 -25.21 13.64 -13.35
C ILE A 12 -24.94 12.32 -12.64
N ILE A 13 -23.68 11.97 -12.46
CA ILE A 13 -23.26 10.79 -11.70
C ILE A 13 -22.12 11.15 -10.75
N LYS A 14 -22.02 10.40 -9.66
CA LYS A 14 -20.89 10.42 -8.73
C LYS A 14 -20.18 9.08 -8.82
N THR A 15 -18.85 9.09 -8.78
CA THR A 15 -18.05 7.86 -8.87
C THR A 15 -16.87 7.90 -7.92
N THR A 16 -16.44 6.75 -7.40
CA THR A 16 -15.19 6.58 -6.63
C THR A 16 -13.93 7.13 -7.31
N TRP A 17 -13.98 7.27 -8.63
CA TRP A 17 -12.85 7.59 -9.49
C TRP A 17 -12.63 9.09 -9.62
N HIS A 18 -13.61 9.90 -9.18
CA HIS A 18 -13.55 11.34 -9.15
C HIS A 18 -14.39 11.93 -8.02
N HIS A 19 -13.79 12.79 -7.19
CA HIS A 19 -14.44 13.31 -5.98
C HIS A 19 -15.60 14.29 -6.23
N HIS A 20 -15.71 14.83 -7.45
CA HIS A 20 -16.82 15.70 -7.82
C HIS A 20 -17.83 14.94 -8.67
N GLU A 21 -19.05 15.46 -8.69
CA GLU A 21 -20.03 15.04 -9.68
C GLU A 21 -19.52 15.32 -11.10
N ILE A 22 -19.84 14.39 -11.99
CA ILE A 22 -19.52 14.49 -13.41
C ILE A 22 -20.82 14.45 -14.21
N ILE A 23 -20.86 15.28 -15.25
CA ILE A 23 -22.09 15.56 -16.00
C ILE A 23 -21.95 14.98 -17.40
N HIS A 24 -22.99 14.29 -17.84
CA HIS A 24 -23.06 13.71 -19.17
C HIS A 24 -23.17 14.82 -20.23
N ASN A 25 -22.15 14.93 -21.06
CA ASN A 25 -22.12 15.77 -22.24
C ASN A 25 -22.25 14.90 -23.49
N TYR A 26 -23.27 15.18 -24.29
CA TYR A 26 -23.55 14.43 -25.52
C TYR A 26 -22.52 14.67 -26.63
N PHE A 27 -21.80 15.80 -26.54
CA PHE A 27 -20.73 16.19 -27.44
C PHE A 27 -19.63 16.84 -26.60
N PHE A 28 -18.39 16.40 -26.81
CA PHE A 28 -17.26 16.99 -26.12
C PHE A 28 -17.01 18.42 -26.64
N GLN A 29 -17.26 19.43 -25.81
CA GLN A 29 -17.27 20.85 -26.21
C GLN A 29 -16.06 21.67 -25.71
N LYS A 30 -15.08 21.07 -25.02
CA LYS A 30 -13.85 21.79 -24.69
C LYS A 30 -13.03 22.01 -25.97
N GLN A 31 -13.07 23.24 -26.49
CA GLN A 31 -12.23 23.72 -27.58
C GLN A 31 -10.80 23.96 -27.08
N GLU A 32 -10.01 22.91 -26.86
CA GLU A 32 -8.56 23.05 -26.93
C GLU A 32 -7.99 21.82 -27.64
N LEU A 33 -6.97 22.06 -28.47
CA LEU A 33 -6.28 21.09 -29.34
C LEU A 33 -5.52 19.99 -28.57
N GLU A 34 -5.76 19.83 -27.27
CA GLU A 34 -5.14 18.81 -26.45
C GLU A 34 -5.92 17.49 -26.55
N LYS A 35 -5.20 16.40 -26.84
CA LYS A 35 -5.77 15.05 -26.76
C LYS A 35 -6.16 14.76 -25.32
N HIS A 36 -7.44 14.94 -24.99
CA HIS A 36 -7.95 14.57 -23.68
C HIS A 36 -7.98 13.04 -23.54
N GLY A 37 -7.44 12.54 -22.43
CA GLY A 37 -7.52 11.15 -22.04
C GLY A 37 -8.69 10.93 -21.10
N CYS A 38 -9.39 9.80 -21.24
CA CYS A 38 -10.39 9.38 -20.28
C CYS A 38 -9.76 9.21 -18.89
N GLY A 39 -10.19 9.94 -17.87
CA GLY A 39 -9.72 9.84 -16.48
C GLY A 39 -10.05 8.51 -15.80
N ILE A 40 -10.67 7.55 -16.49
CA ILE A 40 -10.95 6.19 -16.02
C ILE A 40 -10.02 5.18 -16.69
N CYS A 41 -10.12 5.01 -18.02
CA CYS A 41 -9.34 4.01 -18.75
C CYS A 41 -8.06 4.59 -19.41
N PHE A 42 -7.90 5.91 -19.40
CA PHE A 42 -6.81 6.67 -20.01
C PHE A 42 -6.70 6.53 -21.54
N GLY A 43 -7.68 5.89 -22.18
CA GLY A 43 -7.85 5.89 -23.63
C GLY A 43 -8.11 7.29 -24.19
N GLU A 44 -7.82 7.47 -25.48
CA GLU A 44 -8.09 8.74 -26.18
C GLU A 44 -9.59 9.02 -26.22
N LEU A 45 -9.99 10.24 -25.86
CA LEU A 45 -11.35 10.72 -26.04
C LEU A 45 -11.47 11.27 -27.46
N LEU A 46 -12.39 10.69 -28.23
CA LEU A 46 -12.70 11.20 -29.55
C LEU A 46 -13.85 12.18 -29.43
N MET A 47 -13.63 13.40 -29.93
CA MET A 47 -14.56 14.54 -29.91
C MET A 47 -15.99 14.22 -30.39
N LYS A 48 -16.15 13.16 -31.18
CA LYS A 48 -17.42 12.75 -31.80
C LYS A 48 -18.33 11.90 -30.90
N TYR A 49 -17.85 11.47 -29.73
CA TYR A 49 -18.63 10.68 -28.77
C TYR A 49 -18.93 11.49 -27.51
N GLY A 50 -19.99 11.10 -26.80
CA GLY A 50 -20.32 11.69 -25.51
C GLY A 50 -19.29 11.36 -24.43
N SER A 51 -19.24 12.19 -23.40
CA SER A 51 -18.34 12.11 -22.26
C SER A 51 -19.06 12.45 -20.96
N TYR A 52 -18.47 12.07 -19.82
CA TYR A 52 -18.80 12.69 -18.54
C TYR A 52 -17.68 13.63 -18.13
N ASP A 53 -18.01 14.87 -17.79
CA ASP A 53 -17.03 15.92 -17.48
C ASP A 53 -17.30 16.51 -16.10
N CYS A 54 -16.24 16.82 -15.36
CA CYS A 54 -16.36 17.63 -14.14
C CYS A 54 -16.45 19.12 -14.50
N LEU A 55 -17.44 19.82 -13.93
CA LEU A 55 -17.62 21.26 -14.14
C LEU A 55 -16.95 22.15 -13.08
N LYS A 56 -16.30 21.57 -12.07
CA LYS A 56 -15.63 22.36 -11.04
C LYS A 56 -14.45 23.13 -11.65
N GLN A 57 -14.35 24.41 -11.32
CA GLN A 57 -13.20 25.24 -11.68
C GLN A 57 -11.92 24.55 -11.18
N ASP A 58 -10.90 24.47 -12.04
CA ASP A 58 -9.64 23.74 -11.85
C ASP A 58 -9.71 22.19 -11.91
N CYS A 59 -10.82 21.62 -12.38
CA CYS A 59 -10.92 20.18 -12.62
C CYS A 59 -11.01 19.84 -14.12
N ASN A 60 -9.99 19.13 -14.62
CA ASN A 60 -9.94 18.65 -16.00
C ASN A 60 -10.36 17.19 -16.16
N PHE A 61 -11.13 16.65 -15.21
CA PHE A 61 -11.59 15.28 -15.29
C PHE A 61 -12.65 15.10 -16.38
N VAL A 62 -12.40 14.15 -17.28
CA VAL A 62 -13.30 13.74 -18.36
C VAL A 62 -13.23 12.22 -18.49
N ALA A 63 -14.35 11.52 -18.69
CA ALA A 63 -14.36 10.08 -18.90
C ALA A 63 -15.23 9.67 -20.10
N HIS A 64 -14.89 8.54 -20.73
CA HIS A 64 -15.80 7.89 -21.69
C HIS A 64 -17.11 7.56 -20.98
N VAL A 65 -18.22 7.68 -21.70
CA VAL A 65 -19.54 7.32 -21.20
C VAL A 65 -19.57 5.90 -20.67
N ASP A 66 -19.08 4.92 -21.43
CA ASP A 66 -19.09 3.52 -21.01
C ASP A 66 -18.23 3.30 -19.77
N CYS A 67 -17.04 3.90 -19.70
CA CYS A 67 -16.18 3.82 -18.52
C CYS A 67 -16.85 4.42 -17.28
N ALA A 68 -17.49 5.58 -17.41
CA ALA A 68 -18.14 6.24 -16.30
C ALA A 68 -19.38 5.49 -15.84
N MET A 69 -20.17 4.96 -16.79
CA MET A 69 -21.37 4.18 -16.50
C MET A 69 -21.05 2.82 -15.87
N GLU A 70 -20.01 2.14 -16.32
CA GLU A 70 -19.55 0.89 -15.70
C GLU A 70 -19.22 1.12 -14.22
N LYS A 71 -18.50 2.21 -13.91
CA LYS A 71 -18.15 2.54 -12.52
C LYS A 71 -19.36 2.99 -11.71
N TYR A 72 -20.23 3.82 -12.29
CA TYR A 72 -21.48 4.25 -11.64
C TYR A 72 -22.42 3.08 -11.32
N LEU A 73 -22.54 2.10 -12.22
CA LEU A 73 -23.34 0.91 -11.99
C LEU A 73 -22.71 -0.02 -10.93
N ALA A 74 -21.39 -0.05 -10.85
CA ALA A 74 -20.67 -0.83 -9.84
C ALA A 74 -20.77 -0.23 -8.42
N THR A 75 -20.99 1.09 -8.30
CA THR A 75 -21.06 1.79 -7.01
C THR A 75 -22.46 1.78 -6.37
N GLY A 76 -23.49 1.31 -7.09
CA GLY A 76 -24.87 1.37 -6.64
C GLY A 76 -25.43 2.81 -6.71
N GLN A 77 -26.73 2.95 -6.97
CA GLN A 77 -27.39 4.26 -7.00
C GLN A 77 -27.35 4.89 -5.61
N ILE A 78 -26.46 5.86 -5.41
CA ILE A 78 -26.39 6.64 -4.17
C ILE A 78 -27.66 7.49 -4.10
N ASN A 79 -28.48 7.27 -3.08
CA ASN A 79 -29.50 8.24 -2.66
C ASN A 79 -28.79 9.31 -1.83
N ASP A 80 -28.94 10.57 -2.24
CA ASP A 80 -28.45 11.76 -1.54
C ASP A 80 -29.16 11.96 -0.19
N GLN A 81 -28.78 11.17 0.82
CA GLN A 81 -29.14 11.46 2.22
C GLN A 81 -27.94 11.59 3.15
N ASP A 82 -26.72 11.41 2.66
CA ASP A 82 -25.50 11.59 3.46
C ASP A 82 -24.68 12.78 2.93
N GLU A 83 -25.31 13.95 2.80
CA GLU A 83 -24.58 15.23 2.76
C GLU A 83 -24.64 15.93 4.12
N GLU A 84 -23.43 16.25 4.57
CA GLU A 84 -23.08 17.17 5.65
C GLU A 84 -23.50 16.79 7.08
N SER A 85 -22.57 16.13 7.77
CA SER A 85 -22.08 16.74 9.00
C SER A 85 -20.56 16.91 8.92
N SER A 86 -20.12 18.17 9.03
CA SER A 86 -18.73 18.58 9.25
C SER A 86 -18.26 18.21 10.67
N GLU A 87 -18.64 17.02 11.14
CA GLU A 87 -18.42 16.57 12.50
C GLU A 87 -17.09 15.84 12.62
N ASN A 88 -16.08 16.62 12.98
CA ASN A 88 -14.87 16.22 13.69
C ASN A 88 -14.13 14.99 13.13
N LEU A 89 -13.09 15.29 12.37
CA LEU A 89 -11.84 14.53 12.36
C LEU A 89 -11.44 14.30 13.83
N ALA A 90 -11.88 13.22 14.47
CA ALA A 90 -11.52 12.94 15.85
C ALA A 90 -9.99 12.95 15.94
N SER A 91 -9.44 13.95 16.64
CA SER A 91 -8.00 14.11 16.74
C SER A 91 -7.42 12.82 17.31
N ILE A 92 -6.48 12.22 16.59
CA ILE A 92 -5.84 10.97 17.05
C ILE A 92 -4.77 11.21 18.12
N THR A 93 -4.48 12.48 18.38
CA THR A 93 -3.52 12.97 19.36
C THR A 93 -4.11 14.05 20.26
N CYS A 94 -3.69 14.05 21.52
CA CYS A 94 -3.87 15.19 22.43
C CYS A 94 -2.50 15.70 22.85
N VAL A 95 -2.20 16.98 22.61
CA VAL A 95 -0.91 17.58 22.97
C VAL A 95 -0.88 17.85 24.48
N ILE A 96 0.20 17.41 25.13
CA ILE A 96 0.45 17.64 26.56
C ILE A 96 1.49 18.74 26.74
N GLU A 97 2.57 18.70 25.95
CA GLU A 97 3.68 19.66 26.03
C GLU A 97 4.10 20.11 24.63
N MET A 98 4.51 21.37 24.51
CA MET A 98 5.08 21.95 23.29
C MET A 98 6.42 22.61 23.57
N ASN A 99 7.31 22.62 22.58
CA ASN A 99 8.54 23.41 22.64
C ASN A 99 8.31 24.87 22.19
N GLN A 100 9.36 25.68 22.33
CA GLN A 100 9.36 27.10 21.92
C GLN A 100 9.12 27.33 20.41
N HIS A 101 9.25 26.29 19.58
CA HIS A 101 9.00 26.34 18.14
C HIS A 101 7.57 25.88 17.78
N GLY A 102 6.72 25.61 18.78
CA GLY A 102 5.34 25.16 18.57
C GLY A 102 5.20 23.69 18.21
N GLU A 103 6.26 22.89 18.32
CA GLU A 103 6.16 21.44 18.10
C GLU A 103 5.74 20.74 19.39
N ALA A 104 4.78 19.82 19.27
CA ALA A 104 4.40 18.94 20.36
C ALA A 104 5.57 18.04 20.77
N THR A 105 6.05 18.17 22.00
CA THR A 105 7.12 17.33 22.55
C THR A 105 6.57 16.13 23.30
N LYS A 106 5.32 16.21 23.77
CA LYS A 106 4.65 15.13 24.49
C LYS A 106 3.17 15.07 24.14
N ILE A 107 2.67 13.87 23.85
CA ILE A 107 1.29 13.66 23.38
C ILE A 107 0.66 12.41 23.99
N LYS A 108 -0.67 12.40 24.11
CA LYS A 108 -1.47 11.17 24.18
C LYS A 108 -1.84 10.76 22.77
N HIS A 109 -1.80 9.48 22.45
CA HIS A 109 -2.12 8.97 21.12
C HIS A 109 -3.15 7.84 21.23
N PHE A 110 -4.18 7.81 20.38
CA PHE A 110 -5.31 6.86 20.49
C PHE A 110 -4.88 5.38 20.50
N SER A 111 -3.73 5.07 19.90
CA SER A 111 -3.24 3.71 19.72
C SER A 111 -2.47 3.17 20.91
N HIS A 112 -2.19 3.99 21.92
CA HIS A 112 -1.30 3.65 23.02
C HIS A 112 -1.71 4.33 24.32
N GLU A 113 -1.64 3.59 25.43
CA GLU A 113 -2.11 4.07 26.73
C GLU A 113 -1.19 5.12 27.37
N HIS A 114 0.13 4.95 27.22
CA HIS A 114 1.12 5.86 27.79
C HIS A 114 1.36 7.09 26.90
N ASP A 115 1.78 8.18 27.52
CA ASP A 115 2.21 9.38 26.82
C ASP A 115 3.45 9.09 25.96
N LEU A 116 3.47 9.63 24.75
CA LEU A 116 4.61 9.54 23.84
C LEU A 116 5.41 10.84 23.84
N THR A 117 6.72 10.73 23.80
CA THR A 117 7.66 11.85 23.78
C THR A 117 8.37 11.91 22.43
N LEU A 118 8.54 13.12 21.88
CA LEU A 118 9.26 13.36 20.63
C LEU A 118 10.77 13.20 20.85
N ASP A 119 11.42 12.45 19.97
CA ASP A 119 12.88 12.39 19.87
C ASP A 119 13.31 12.47 18.40
N ASN A 120 14.48 13.08 18.20
CA ASN A 120 15.13 13.25 16.91
C ASN A 120 16.45 12.47 16.82
N LYS A 121 16.91 11.87 17.93
CA LYS A 121 18.18 11.15 17.99
C LYS A 121 18.02 9.72 17.51
N ILE A 122 18.33 9.49 16.24
CA ILE A 122 18.44 8.15 15.69
C ILE A 122 19.85 7.63 16.03
N LYS A 123 19.94 6.67 16.95
CA LYS A 123 21.21 5.95 17.16
C LYS A 123 21.44 5.04 15.95
N GLU A 124 22.65 5.05 15.42
CA GLU A 124 23.03 4.35 14.20
C GLU A 124 22.77 2.83 14.23
N ASP A 125 22.69 2.22 15.43
CA ASP A 125 22.68 0.77 15.62
C ASP A 125 21.32 0.16 16.05
N ASN A 126 20.21 0.87 15.85
CA ASN A 126 18.90 0.34 16.25
C ASN A 126 18.05 -0.04 15.03
N ASP A 127 17.81 -1.35 14.80
CA ASP A 127 16.73 -1.86 13.91
C ASP A 127 15.34 -1.62 14.53
N LYS A 128 15.17 -0.45 15.15
CA LYS A 128 13.91 0.00 15.74
C LYS A 128 12.94 0.27 14.59
N ARG A 129 11.74 -0.30 14.71
CA ARG A 129 10.67 -0.16 13.71
C ARG A 129 9.52 0.62 14.31
N CYS A 130 8.84 1.36 13.45
CA CYS A 130 7.60 2.03 13.79
C CYS A 130 6.47 1.01 13.96
N ASP A 131 5.78 1.06 15.09
CA ASP A 131 4.65 0.18 15.42
C ASP A 131 3.39 0.44 14.58
N ALA A 132 3.34 1.54 13.81
CA ALA A 132 2.27 1.80 12.86
C ALA A 132 2.57 1.21 11.47
N CYS A 133 3.75 1.45 10.91
CA CYS A 133 4.04 1.09 9.51
C CYS A 133 5.02 -0.08 9.36
N MET A 134 5.63 -0.58 10.44
CA MET A 134 6.63 -1.65 10.46
C MET A 134 7.92 -1.35 9.69
N LEU A 135 8.16 -0.09 9.29
CA LEU A 135 9.41 0.37 8.69
C LEU A 135 10.38 0.87 9.75
N SER A 136 11.67 0.79 9.48
CA SER A 136 12.72 1.29 10.36
C SER A 136 12.59 2.80 10.64
N ILE A 137 12.91 3.21 11.85
CA ILE A 137 12.98 4.62 12.24
C ILE A 137 14.21 5.26 11.59
N SER A 138 13.98 6.33 10.82
CA SER A 138 15.03 7.03 10.04
C SER A 138 14.95 8.55 10.12
N THR A 139 13.92 9.09 10.77
CA THR A 139 13.69 10.52 11.01
C THR A 139 13.10 10.70 12.41
N SER A 140 12.65 11.90 12.75
CA SER A 140 11.91 12.22 13.99
C SER A 140 10.80 11.22 14.30
N PHE A 141 10.72 10.81 15.56
CA PHE A 141 9.81 9.79 16.03
C PHE A 141 9.30 10.11 17.43
N TYR A 142 8.14 9.55 17.77
CA TYR A 142 7.62 9.54 19.12
C TYR A 142 7.87 8.18 19.76
N TYR A 143 8.28 8.18 21.02
CA TYR A 143 8.54 6.95 21.78
C TYR A 143 7.85 6.98 23.14
N CYS A 144 7.50 5.79 23.63
CA CYS A 144 7.07 5.60 25.00
C CYS A 144 8.28 5.36 25.90
N SER A 145 8.35 6.02 27.06
CA SER A 145 9.41 5.77 28.04
C SER A 145 9.18 4.51 28.89
N GLN A 146 7.96 3.97 28.86
CA GLN A 146 7.53 2.84 29.70
C GLN A 146 7.55 1.50 28.96
N CYS A 147 7.56 1.51 27.63
CA CYS A 147 7.61 0.31 26.81
C CYS A 147 8.27 0.59 25.45
N GLU A 148 8.46 -0.44 24.63
CA GLU A 148 9.17 -0.34 23.34
C GLU A 148 8.32 0.26 22.21
N PHE A 149 7.23 0.96 22.51
CA PHE A 149 6.32 1.52 21.51
C PHE A 149 6.93 2.76 20.83
N LEU A 150 6.97 2.75 19.49
CA LEU A 150 7.62 3.75 18.66
C LEU A 150 6.78 4.09 17.44
N LEU A 151 6.62 5.37 17.12
CA LEU A 151 5.94 5.83 15.91
C LEU A 151 6.77 6.88 15.17
N HIS A 152 6.84 6.82 13.84
CA HIS A 152 7.32 7.98 13.07
C HIS A 152 6.44 9.20 13.35
N LYS A 153 7.00 10.41 13.33
CA LYS A 153 6.23 11.66 13.44
C LYS A 153 5.08 11.70 12.42
N THR A 154 5.34 11.29 11.17
CA THR A 154 4.32 11.21 10.11
C THR A 154 3.24 10.15 10.36
N CYS A 155 3.53 9.09 11.12
CA CYS A 155 2.53 8.09 11.49
C CYS A 155 1.62 8.56 12.63
N VAL A 156 2.14 9.41 13.52
CA VAL A 156 1.38 10.07 14.59
C VAL A 156 0.39 11.10 14.05
N GLU A 157 0.72 11.73 12.92
CA GLU A 157 -0.08 12.79 12.29
C GLU A 157 -1.11 12.25 11.27
N LEU A 158 -1.30 10.92 11.18
CA LEU A 158 -2.25 10.32 10.24
C LEU A 158 -3.70 10.72 10.57
N PRO A 159 -4.54 10.98 9.57
CA PRO A 159 -5.94 11.31 9.83
C PRO A 159 -6.71 10.11 10.37
N ARG A 160 -7.58 10.30 11.37
CA ARG A 160 -8.41 9.20 11.92
C ARG A 160 -9.29 8.54 10.86
N LYS A 161 -9.82 9.35 9.95
CA LYS A 161 -10.68 8.92 8.85
C LYS A 161 -10.13 9.45 7.54
N LYS A 162 -10.16 8.66 6.47
CA LYS A 162 -9.60 9.02 5.17
C LYS A 162 -10.38 8.37 4.03
N HIS A 163 -10.67 9.12 2.97
CA HIS A 163 -11.16 8.55 1.72
C HIS A 163 -10.01 7.91 0.94
N HIS A 164 -10.26 6.79 0.28
CA HIS A 164 -9.28 6.12 -0.57
C HIS A 164 -9.85 5.95 -1.98
N TRP A 165 -9.05 6.19 -3.01
CA TRP A 165 -9.51 6.16 -4.40
C TRP A 165 -10.03 4.79 -4.88
N PHE A 166 -9.75 3.72 -4.14
CA PHE A 166 -10.21 2.37 -4.46
C PHE A 166 -11.65 2.12 -4.02
N HIS A 167 -12.21 2.93 -3.10
CA HIS A 167 -13.55 2.71 -2.57
C HIS A 167 -14.19 4.00 -2.01
N GLU A 168 -15.51 4.12 -2.15
CA GLU A 168 -16.25 5.37 -1.88
C GLU A 168 -16.38 5.67 -0.39
N SER A 169 -16.57 4.61 0.40
CA SER A 169 -16.69 4.71 1.86
C SER A 169 -15.45 5.31 2.51
N LEU A 170 -15.70 6.08 3.57
CA LEU A 170 -14.67 6.62 4.43
C LEU A 170 -13.99 5.49 5.22
N PHE A 171 -12.67 5.43 5.18
CA PHE A 171 -11.93 4.42 5.94
C PHE A 171 -11.52 4.98 7.30
N THR A 172 -11.63 4.17 8.35
CA THR A 172 -11.18 4.51 9.71
C THR A 172 -9.84 3.84 10.01
N LEU A 173 -8.95 4.56 10.67
CA LEU A 173 -7.64 4.06 11.12
C LEU A 173 -7.81 3.22 12.40
N HIS A 174 -7.28 1.99 12.42
CA HIS A 174 -7.19 1.20 13.64
C HIS A 174 -5.81 0.55 13.79
N VAL A 175 -5.59 -0.03 14.97
CA VAL A 175 -4.43 -0.87 15.28
C VAL A 175 -4.82 -2.32 15.08
N GLU A 176 -4.03 -3.04 14.31
CA GLU A 176 -4.24 -4.43 13.93
C GLU A 176 -3.02 -5.26 14.34
N ASN A 177 -3.26 -6.44 14.91
CA ASN A 177 -2.16 -7.35 15.24
C ASN A 177 -1.56 -7.94 13.96
N THR A 178 -2.41 -8.59 13.15
CA THR A 178 -2.05 -9.12 11.84
C THR A 178 -3.24 -9.02 10.90
N PHE A 179 -2.99 -8.57 9.67
CA PHE A 179 -3.99 -8.54 8.60
C PHE A 179 -3.32 -8.71 7.24
N GLN A 180 -4.10 -9.13 6.25
CA GLN A 180 -3.67 -9.09 4.85
C GLN A 180 -4.17 -7.80 4.19
N CYS A 181 -3.29 -7.06 3.52
CA CYS A 181 -3.69 -5.86 2.80
C CYS A 181 -4.41 -6.22 1.50
N GLY A 182 -5.63 -5.71 1.28
CA GLY A 182 -6.42 -6.01 0.07
C GLY A 182 -5.83 -5.51 -1.26
N LEU A 183 -4.83 -4.62 -1.22
CA LEU A 183 -4.19 -4.05 -2.41
C LEU A 183 -2.88 -4.75 -2.79
N CYS A 184 -1.93 -4.84 -1.84
CA CYS A 184 -0.61 -5.45 -2.08
C CYS A 184 -0.51 -6.91 -1.64
N TYR A 185 -1.53 -7.45 -0.96
CA TYR A 185 -1.59 -8.81 -0.43
C TYR A 185 -0.51 -9.19 0.58
N HIS A 186 0.31 -8.24 1.02
CA HIS A 186 1.24 -8.48 2.13
C HIS A 186 0.50 -8.62 3.45
N TYR A 187 0.95 -9.59 4.24
CA TYR A 187 0.66 -9.66 5.67
C TYR A 187 1.36 -8.49 6.39
N CYS A 188 0.57 -7.76 7.15
CA CYS A 188 0.95 -6.51 7.80
C CYS A 188 0.56 -6.55 9.28
N SER A 189 1.31 -5.81 10.10
CA SER A 189 0.96 -5.47 11.48
C SER A 189 0.98 -3.96 11.68
N GLY A 190 0.36 -3.48 12.75
CA GLY A 190 0.35 -2.06 13.10
C GLY A 190 -0.91 -1.39 12.60
N PHE A 191 -0.79 -0.23 11.97
CA PHE A 191 -1.96 0.56 11.61
C PHE A 191 -2.52 0.16 10.25
N ALA A 192 -3.84 0.11 10.18
CA ALA A 192 -4.60 -0.18 8.97
C ALA A 192 -5.78 0.79 8.82
N TYR A 193 -6.19 1.02 7.58
CA TYR A 193 -7.44 1.71 7.26
C TYR A 193 -8.50 0.70 6.85
N HIS A 194 -9.68 0.80 7.47
CA HIS A 194 -10.78 -0.14 7.39
C HIS A 194 -11.99 0.55 6.78
N GLY A 195 -12.59 -0.03 5.76
CA GLY A 195 -13.88 0.43 5.25
C GLY A 195 -15.04 -0.25 5.97
N ASN A 196 -16.26 0.07 5.57
CA ASN A 196 -17.45 -0.72 5.95
C ASN A 196 -17.44 -2.13 5.32
N ASN A 197 -16.62 -2.33 4.30
CA ASN A 197 -16.32 -3.63 3.71
C ASN A 197 -15.16 -4.31 4.44
N THR A 198 -15.07 -5.64 4.37
CA THR A 198 -14.03 -6.47 5.00
C THR A 198 -12.59 -6.16 4.57
N TYR A 199 -12.37 -5.28 3.59
CA TYR A 199 -11.04 -4.94 3.10
C TYR A 199 -10.27 -4.03 4.04
N LYS A 200 -9.07 -4.47 4.43
CA LYS A 200 -8.10 -3.72 5.22
C LYS A 200 -6.95 -3.25 4.32
N PHE A 201 -6.54 -1.99 4.46
CA PHE A 201 -5.41 -1.43 3.70
C PHE A 201 -4.29 -0.97 4.61
N CYS A 202 -3.06 -1.39 4.31
CA CYS A 202 -1.88 -0.92 5.03
C CYS A 202 -1.54 0.52 4.67
N LEU A 203 -0.83 1.22 5.57
CA LEU A 203 -0.48 2.63 5.39
C LEU A 203 0.24 2.95 4.07
N ARG A 204 1.11 2.05 3.60
CA ARG A 204 1.81 2.19 2.32
C ARG A 204 0.84 2.26 1.15
N CYS A 205 -0.11 1.33 1.08
CA CYS A 205 -1.08 1.27 -0.01
C CYS A 205 -2.11 2.42 0.05
N VAL A 206 -2.43 2.89 1.25
CA VAL A 206 -3.33 4.05 1.44
C VAL A 206 -2.67 5.36 1.02
N GLY A 207 -1.34 5.44 1.10
CA GLY A 207 -0.56 6.58 0.61
C GLY A 207 -0.36 6.60 -0.90
N ILE A 208 -0.52 5.46 -1.58
CA ILE A 208 -0.34 5.41 -3.03
C ILE A 208 -1.59 5.98 -3.72
N SER A 209 -1.38 6.95 -4.61
CA SER A 209 -2.42 7.55 -5.45
C SER A 209 -2.78 6.64 -6.63
N ARG A 210 -4.00 6.82 -7.16
CA ARG A 210 -4.42 6.13 -8.39
C ARG A 210 -3.59 6.52 -9.61
N ILE A 211 -3.17 7.78 -9.64
CA ILE A 211 -2.34 8.38 -10.68
C ILE A 211 -1.01 8.75 -10.03
N ILE A 212 0.08 8.24 -10.58
CA ILE A 212 1.43 8.42 -10.05
C ILE A 212 2.25 9.24 -11.07
N PRO A 213 2.42 10.54 -10.85
CA PRO A 213 3.18 11.38 -11.77
C PRO A 213 4.69 11.12 -11.60
N ARG A 214 5.35 10.67 -12.68
CA ARG A 214 6.82 10.63 -12.84
C ARG A 214 7.60 10.08 -11.63
N GLN A 215 7.03 9.11 -10.93
CA GLN A 215 7.66 8.47 -9.78
C GLN A 215 8.06 7.05 -10.17
N ARG A 216 9.33 6.69 -9.97
CA ARG A 216 9.91 5.37 -10.34
C ARG A 216 9.88 5.02 -11.83
N HIS A 217 9.31 5.89 -12.65
CA HIS A 217 9.24 5.80 -14.10
C HIS A 217 9.14 7.23 -14.69
N LYS A 218 9.63 7.41 -15.92
CA LYS A 218 9.70 8.73 -16.59
C LYS A 218 8.32 9.29 -16.96
N HIS A 219 7.35 8.42 -17.24
CA HIS A 219 5.98 8.80 -17.57
C HIS A 219 5.03 8.65 -16.37
N THR A 220 3.82 9.18 -16.51
CA THR A 220 2.75 8.99 -15.51
C THR A 220 2.22 7.56 -15.57
N LEU A 221 2.05 6.97 -14.39
CA LEU A 221 1.45 5.64 -14.24
C LEU A 221 0.03 5.76 -13.70
N PHE A 222 -0.81 4.83 -14.13
CA PHE A 222 -2.21 4.77 -13.74
C PHE A 222 -2.59 3.36 -13.32
N PHE A 223 -3.41 3.24 -12.30
CA PHE A 223 -3.91 1.94 -11.87
C PHE A 223 -4.93 1.38 -12.87
N ASP A 224 -4.74 0.12 -13.25
CA ASP A 224 -5.60 -0.66 -14.13
C ASP A 224 -5.97 -1.99 -13.45
N PHE A 225 -7.26 -2.30 -13.44
CA PHE A 225 -7.83 -3.49 -12.84
C PHE A 225 -7.68 -4.72 -13.74
N ASP A 226 -7.60 -4.51 -15.06
CA ASP A 226 -7.69 -5.56 -16.07
C ASP A 226 -6.53 -5.43 -17.05
N LEU A 227 -5.31 -5.70 -16.56
CA LEU A 227 -4.14 -5.73 -17.42
C LEU A 227 -4.21 -6.97 -18.34
N ASN A 228 -4.18 -6.73 -19.64
CA ASN A 228 -3.99 -7.77 -20.66
C ASN A 228 -2.59 -8.37 -20.53
N LYS A 229 -2.42 -9.36 -19.64
CA LYS A 229 -1.23 -10.18 -19.40
C LYS A 229 0.12 -9.45 -19.55
N GLY A 230 0.75 -9.06 -18.45
CA GLY A 230 2.09 -8.45 -18.45
C GLY A 230 3.06 -9.09 -17.46
N GLN A 231 4.32 -8.67 -17.51
CA GLN A 231 5.32 -8.93 -16.46
C GLN A 231 5.67 -7.61 -15.77
N CYS A 232 5.74 -7.62 -14.45
CA CYS A 232 6.08 -6.45 -13.66
C CYS A 232 7.53 -6.04 -13.88
N ASN A 233 7.78 -4.80 -14.29
CA ASN A 233 9.13 -4.27 -14.50
C ASN A 233 9.98 -4.21 -13.23
N ALA A 234 9.39 -4.34 -12.04
CA ALA A 234 10.14 -4.35 -10.79
C ALA A 234 10.62 -5.73 -10.36
N CYS A 235 9.89 -6.81 -10.67
CA CYS A 235 10.18 -8.13 -10.13
C CYS A 235 10.09 -9.28 -11.13
N GLY A 236 9.69 -9.02 -12.39
CA GLY A 236 9.55 -10.01 -13.45
C GLY A 236 8.31 -10.90 -13.34
N ASP A 237 7.69 -10.97 -12.16
CA ASP A 237 6.48 -11.75 -11.93
C ASP A 237 5.32 -11.30 -12.84
N TYR A 238 4.47 -12.25 -13.19
CA TYR A 238 3.26 -12.01 -13.95
C TYR A 238 2.29 -11.06 -13.22
N ILE A 239 1.63 -10.16 -13.96
CA ILE A 239 0.68 -9.19 -13.44
C ILE A 239 -0.67 -9.22 -14.18
N HIS A 240 -1.76 -9.29 -13.40
CA HIS A 240 -3.15 -9.18 -13.88
C HIS A 240 -3.79 -7.82 -13.57
N ARG A 241 -3.33 -7.13 -12.52
CA ARG A 241 -3.82 -5.82 -12.09
C ARG A 241 -2.69 -5.02 -11.46
N GLY A 242 -2.65 -3.71 -11.68
CA GLY A 242 -1.57 -2.87 -11.19
C GLY A 242 -1.44 -1.56 -11.94
N TYR A 243 -0.27 -0.93 -11.83
CA TYR A 243 0.02 0.32 -12.51
C TYR A 243 0.51 0.05 -13.92
N LYS A 244 0.01 0.81 -14.89
CA LYS A 244 0.53 0.82 -16.27
C LYS A 244 0.88 2.23 -16.72
N CYS A 245 1.88 2.30 -17.58
CA CYS A 245 2.15 3.46 -18.39
C CYS A 245 1.27 3.44 -19.65
N LYS A 246 0.82 4.62 -20.09
CA LYS A 246 0.15 4.77 -21.38
C LYS A 246 1.14 4.89 -22.54
N ASP A 247 2.30 5.49 -22.27
CA ASP A 247 3.27 5.90 -23.29
C ASP A 247 4.29 4.80 -23.63
N CYS A 248 4.35 3.73 -22.81
CA CYS A 248 5.23 2.57 -23.05
C CYS A 248 4.67 1.31 -22.39
N THR A 249 5.38 0.18 -22.53
CA THR A 249 4.98 -1.14 -22.02
C THR A 249 5.19 -1.31 -20.50
N PHE A 250 5.55 -0.25 -19.79
CA PHE A 250 5.92 -0.32 -18.38
C PHE A 250 4.70 -0.60 -17.49
N VAL A 251 4.79 -1.67 -16.69
CA VAL A 251 3.76 -2.10 -15.74
C VAL A 251 4.36 -2.50 -14.39
N LEU A 252 3.63 -2.28 -13.31
CA LEU A 252 4.08 -2.53 -11.93
C LEU A 252 2.98 -3.10 -11.05
N HIS A 253 3.31 -4.09 -10.21
CA HIS A 253 2.41 -4.51 -9.13
C HIS A 253 2.27 -3.40 -8.08
N VAL A 254 1.12 -3.38 -7.41
CA VAL A 254 0.95 -2.55 -6.20
C VAL A 254 1.95 -2.93 -5.11
N LYS A 255 2.25 -4.23 -4.94
CA LYS A 255 3.25 -4.70 -3.96
C LYS A 255 4.64 -4.11 -4.23
N CYS A 256 5.05 -4.05 -5.49
CA CYS A 256 6.32 -3.47 -5.91
C CYS A 256 6.31 -1.94 -5.74
N MET A 257 5.21 -1.28 -6.14
CA MET A 257 5.05 0.16 -5.93
C MET A 257 5.10 0.54 -4.45
N ALA A 258 4.56 -0.31 -3.58
CA ALA A 258 4.55 -0.13 -2.12
C ALA A 258 5.89 -0.45 -1.44
N LEU A 259 6.93 -0.88 -2.17
CA LEU A 259 8.25 -1.07 -1.59
C LEU A 259 8.79 0.27 -1.06
N PRO A 260 9.33 0.31 0.16
CA PRO A 260 9.98 1.50 0.72
C PRO A 260 11.04 2.08 -0.21
N GLN A 261 11.29 3.39 -0.16
CA GLN A 261 12.38 3.96 -0.94
C GLN A 261 13.75 3.63 -0.33
N ARG A 262 13.78 3.50 1.00
CA ARG A 262 15.00 3.23 1.76
C ARG A 262 14.70 2.12 2.76
N ALA A 263 15.66 1.23 2.97
CA ALA A 263 15.54 0.11 3.89
C ALA A 263 16.83 -0.07 4.68
N ARG A 264 16.69 -0.50 5.93
CA ARG A 264 17.82 -0.92 6.76
C ARG A 264 17.87 -2.43 6.76
N HIS A 265 19.07 -2.99 6.67
CA HIS A 265 19.29 -4.43 6.80
C HIS A 265 20.61 -4.68 7.50
N LYS A 266 20.69 -5.75 8.30
CA LYS A 266 21.88 -6.12 9.09
C LYS A 266 23.17 -6.34 8.29
N CYS A 267 23.11 -6.44 6.97
CA CYS A 267 24.29 -6.56 6.12
C CYS A 267 25.02 -5.21 5.97
N ASP A 268 24.36 -4.10 6.26
CA ASP A 268 24.89 -2.76 6.06
C ASP A 268 24.50 -1.83 7.22
N LYS A 269 25.39 -0.91 7.58
CA LYS A 269 25.09 0.12 8.60
C LYS A 269 24.29 1.28 8.00
N HIS A 270 24.43 1.50 6.70
CA HIS A 270 23.71 2.53 5.96
C HIS A 270 22.36 2.03 5.47
N PHE A 271 21.50 2.97 5.08
CA PHE A 271 20.27 2.62 4.37
C PHE A 271 20.62 2.19 2.95
N LEU A 272 20.05 1.07 2.53
CA LEU A 272 20.00 0.69 1.13
C LEU A 272 18.85 1.46 0.47
N GLU A 273 19.08 1.96 -0.74
CA GLU A 273 18.11 2.71 -1.53
C GLU A 273 17.58 1.87 -2.69
N LEU A 274 16.27 1.94 -2.91
CA LEU A 274 15.62 1.23 -4.00
C LEU A 274 16.03 1.84 -5.34
N THR A 275 16.63 1.00 -6.18
CA THR A 275 17.20 1.31 -7.49
C THR A 275 16.48 0.51 -8.58
N PHE A 276 16.29 1.12 -9.76
CA PHE A 276 15.39 0.60 -10.80
C PHE A 276 16.10 -0.03 -11.99
N HIS A 277 17.33 0.41 -12.27
CA HIS A 277 18.13 -0.08 -13.38
C HIS A 277 19.60 0.15 -13.06
N ASP A 278 20.44 -0.63 -13.70
CA ASP A 278 21.88 -0.64 -13.54
C ASP A 278 22.50 -0.45 -14.94
N GLU A 279 22.58 0.82 -15.39
CA GLU A 279 23.04 1.15 -16.76
C GLU A 279 24.56 0.98 -16.91
N ASN A 280 25.30 0.94 -15.81
CA ASN A 280 26.77 1.06 -15.79
C ASN A 280 27.48 -0.08 -15.04
N ALA A 281 26.76 -1.10 -14.56
CA ALA A 281 27.37 -2.21 -13.84
C ALA A 281 28.04 -3.23 -14.76
N ASP A 282 29.27 -3.59 -14.41
CA ASP A 282 29.98 -4.73 -14.97
C ASP A 282 29.20 -6.04 -14.72
N LEU A 283 29.42 -7.06 -15.56
CA LEU A 283 28.73 -8.36 -15.43
C LEU A 283 28.90 -9.03 -14.05
N GLU A 284 29.95 -8.67 -13.31
CA GLU A 284 30.26 -9.17 -11.96
C GLU A 284 29.49 -8.45 -10.84
N GLU A 285 28.86 -7.30 -11.10
CA GLU A 285 28.12 -6.54 -10.09
C GLU A 285 26.64 -6.99 -9.96
N TYR A 286 26.18 -7.90 -10.83
CA TYR A 286 24.81 -8.44 -10.79
C TYR A 286 24.60 -9.51 -9.72
N TYR A 287 25.31 -9.48 -8.60
CA TYR A 287 25.06 -10.40 -7.50
C TYR A 287 24.43 -9.68 -6.31
N CYS A 288 23.74 -10.47 -5.48
CA CYS A 288 23.14 -9.99 -4.24
C CYS A 288 24.10 -10.32 -3.09
N ASP A 289 24.61 -9.31 -2.39
CA ASP A 289 25.58 -9.49 -1.28
C ASP A 289 25.01 -10.22 -0.05
N ILE A 290 23.70 -10.46 -0.02
CA ILE A 290 23.04 -11.20 1.07
C ILE A 290 22.97 -12.70 0.77
N CYS A 291 22.69 -13.09 -0.48
CA CYS A 291 22.48 -14.49 -0.83
C CYS A 291 23.47 -15.03 -1.86
N GLU A 292 24.39 -14.19 -2.34
CA GLU A 292 25.39 -14.49 -3.38
C GLU A 292 24.76 -14.97 -4.71
N GLY A 293 23.45 -14.80 -4.86
CA GLY A 293 22.70 -15.19 -6.04
C GLY A 293 22.64 -14.05 -7.07
N GLN A 294 22.55 -14.42 -8.35
CA GLN A 294 22.44 -13.48 -9.46
C GLN A 294 21.16 -12.62 -9.35
N ARG A 295 21.29 -11.33 -9.62
CA ARG A 295 20.26 -10.32 -9.81
C ARG A 295 19.96 -10.20 -11.29
N ASP A 296 18.73 -9.83 -11.59
CA ASP A 296 18.38 -9.42 -12.95
C ASP A 296 18.63 -7.91 -13.07
N PRO A 297 19.43 -7.44 -14.05
CA PRO A 297 19.72 -6.01 -14.28
C PRO A 297 18.48 -5.15 -14.56
N ASN A 298 17.38 -5.78 -14.99
CA ASN A 298 16.14 -5.11 -15.34
C ASN A 298 15.15 -5.07 -14.18
N HIS A 299 15.43 -5.78 -13.07
CA HIS A 299 14.57 -5.79 -11.90
C HIS A 299 15.06 -4.80 -10.85
N TRP A 300 14.13 -4.37 -10.00
CA TRP A 300 14.46 -3.45 -8.92
C TRP A 300 15.28 -4.15 -7.84
N PHE A 301 16.24 -3.41 -7.30
CA PHE A 301 17.13 -3.88 -6.25
C PHE A 301 17.39 -2.78 -5.23
N TYR A 302 18.02 -3.13 -4.11
CA TYR A 302 18.42 -2.20 -3.07
C TYR A 302 19.93 -2.04 -3.12
N HIS A 303 20.41 -0.80 -3.12
CA HIS A 303 21.83 -0.50 -3.26
C HIS A 303 22.27 0.54 -2.22
N CYS A 304 23.45 0.35 -1.65
CA CYS A 304 24.10 1.34 -0.80
C CYS A 304 25.30 1.94 -1.54
N ALA A 305 25.20 3.18 -1.99
CA ALA A 305 26.30 3.86 -2.68
C ALA A 305 27.55 4.12 -1.81
N ILE A 306 27.44 3.97 -0.48
CA ILE A 306 28.57 4.19 0.45
C ILE A 306 29.39 2.91 0.63
N CYS A 307 28.70 1.78 0.80
CA CYS A 307 29.34 0.48 1.03
C CYS A 307 29.38 -0.40 -0.21
N ASP A 308 28.79 0.07 -1.31
CA ASP A 308 28.66 -0.63 -2.59
C ASP A 308 27.89 -1.96 -2.52
N ASN A 309 27.08 -2.15 -1.48
CA ASN A 309 26.29 -3.36 -1.30
C ASN A 309 24.98 -3.30 -2.10
N SER A 310 24.74 -4.33 -2.90
CA SER A 310 23.53 -4.54 -3.71
C SER A 310 22.80 -5.80 -3.26
N ALA A 311 21.48 -5.70 -3.10
CA ALA A 311 20.66 -6.81 -2.60
C ALA A 311 19.30 -6.92 -3.30
N HIS A 312 18.82 -8.15 -3.47
CA HIS A 312 17.44 -8.37 -3.91
C HIS A 312 16.45 -7.79 -2.87
N PRO A 313 15.31 -7.23 -3.29
CA PRO A 313 14.28 -6.76 -2.35
C PRO A 313 13.83 -7.85 -1.37
N LYS A 314 13.67 -9.09 -1.85
CA LYS A 314 13.30 -10.25 -1.00
C LYS A 314 14.36 -10.57 0.06
N CYS A 315 15.64 -10.33 -0.22
CA CYS A 315 16.73 -10.59 0.72
C CYS A 315 16.79 -9.51 1.80
N VAL A 316 16.52 -8.25 1.43
CA VAL A 316 16.46 -7.12 2.37
C VAL A 316 15.32 -7.27 3.38
N PHE A 317 14.13 -7.68 2.93
CA PHE A 317 12.95 -7.71 3.81
C PHE A 317 12.50 -9.11 4.27
N GLY A 318 12.95 -10.18 3.63
CA GLY A 318 12.45 -11.53 3.85
C GLY A 318 11.04 -11.76 3.28
N LYS A 319 10.40 -12.88 3.66
CA LYS A 319 9.10 -13.28 3.12
C LYS A 319 7.95 -12.41 3.65
N TYR A 320 8.06 -11.96 4.90
CA TYR A 320 7.03 -11.16 5.58
C TYR A 320 7.60 -9.78 5.98
N PRO A 321 7.75 -8.86 4.99
CA PRO A 321 8.44 -7.58 5.17
C PRO A 321 7.83 -6.66 6.24
N PHE A 322 6.50 -6.71 6.37
CA PHE A 322 5.71 -5.75 7.14
C PHE A 322 4.90 -6.39 8.27
N LEU A 323 5.19 -7.65 8.59
CA LEU A 323 4.57 -8.38 9.69
C LEU A 323 5.44 -8.25 10.94
N LYS A 324 4.83 -7.95 12.10
CA LYS A 324 5.54 -7.96 13.38
C LYS A 324 5.81 -9.41 13.77
N LYS A 325 7.07 -9.84 13.64
CA LYS A 325 7.48 -11.23 13.92
C LYS A 325 7.49 -11.51 15.43
N LYS A 326 6.35 -11.95 15.97
CA LYS A 326 6.22 -12.31 17.39
C LYS A 326 6.52 -13.80 17.60
N ILE A 327 7.80 -14.14 17.61
CA ILE A 327 8.24 -15.52 17.89
C ILE A 327 7.78 -15.92 19.30
N GLY A 328 7.15 -17.09 19.41
CA GLY A 328 6.57 -17.60 20.65
C GLY A 328 5.09 -17.26 20.85
N GLU A 329 4.50 -16.37 20.05
CA GLU A 329 3.06 -16.08 20.12
C GLU A 329 2.23 -17.31 19.71
N THR A 330 1.16 -17.57 20.46
CA THR A 330 0.26 -18.71 20.26
C THR A 330 -1.00 -18.29 19.53
N TYR A 331 -1.44 -19.13 18.60
CA TYR A 331 -2.60 -18.94 17.76
C TYR A 331 -3.53 -20.14 17.91
N LYS A 332 -4.80 -19.90 18.25
CA LYS A 332 -5.84 -20.93 18.18
C LYS A 332 -6.39 -20.97 16.76
N VAL A 333 -6.38 -22.15 16.16
CA VAL A 333 -6.88 -22.37 14.81
C VAL A 333 -8.11 -23.25 14.91
N TRP A 334 -9.23 -22.84 14.31
CA TRP A 334 -10.50 -23.57 14.39
C TRP A 334 -10.36 -25.05 13.98
N ASN A 335 -9.58 -25.30 12.92
CA ASN A 335 -9.35 -26.64 12.37
C ASN A 335 -8.16 -27.39 13.01
N HIS A 336 -7.63 -26.94 14.15
CA HIS A 336 -6.54 -27.63 14.85
C HIS A 336 -6.71 -27.60 16.37
N HIS A 337 -6.76 -28.78 17.00
CA HIS A 337 -7.05 -28.92 18.44
C HIS A 337 -5.97 -28.34 19.37
N HIS A 338 -4.75 -28.16 18.88
CA HIS A 338 -3.66 -27.59 19.66
C HIS A 338 -3.36 -26.16 19.20
N PRO A 339 -2.90 -25.28 20.10
CA PRO A 339 -2.42 -23.97 19.68
C PRO A 339 -1.17 -24.11 18.82
N LEU A 340 -1.11 -23.34 17.74
CA LEU A 340 0.10 -23.18 16.94
C LEU A 340 0.97 -22.08 17.52
N ILE A 341 2.27 -22.30 17.56
CA ILE A 341 3.26 -21.32 18.03
C ILE A 341 3.97 -20.74 16.81
N CYS A 342 4.08 -19.42 16.75
CA CYS A 342 4.89 -18.73 15.76
C CYS A 342 6.38 -18.98 16.02
N VAL A 343 7.06 -19.56 15.05
CA VAL A 343 8.46 -19.99 15.14
C VAL A 343 9.23 -19.54 13.92
N LYS A 344 10.55 -19.42 14.05
CA LYS A 344 11.45 -19.21 12.91
C LYS A 344 12.03 -20.56 12.52
N LYS A 345 11.80 -20.99 11.27
CA LYS A 345 12.27 -22.26 10.72
C LYS A 345 13.20 -22.01 9.54
N SER A 346 14.05 -23.00 9.28
CA SER A 346 15.01 -22.95 8.17
C SER A 346 14.74 -24.02 7.11
N TYR A 347 14.21 -25.19 7.46
CA TYR A 347 14.09 -26.32 6.52
C TYR A 347 12.86 -27.24 6.72
N ASP A 348 12.06 -27.06 7.77
CA ASP A 348 10.88 -27.88 8.03
C ASP A 348 9.86 -27.78 6.89
N ILE A 349 9.20 -28.88 6.54
CA ILE A 349 8.26 -28.91 5.41
C ILE A 349 6.88 -28.41 5.88
N CYS A 350 6.33 -27.45 5.15
CA CYS A 350 4.95 -27.02 5.34
C CYS A 350 3.99 -28.14 4.90
N LEU A 351 3.15 -28.62 5.81
CA LEU A 351 2.24 -29.74 5.54
C LEU A 351 1.11 -29.40 4.56
N ARG A 352 0.82 -28.12 4.32
CA ARG A 352 -0.22 -27.70 3.38
C ARG A 352 0.28 -27.61 1.94
N CYS A 353 1.48 -27.05 1.72
CA CYS A 353 2.00 -26.82 0.36
C CYS A 353 3.18 -27.72 -0.02
N GLY A 354 3.75 -28.47 0.93
CA GLY A 354 4.87 -29.38 0.69
C GLY A 354 6.23 -28.69 0.51
N LEU A 355 6.32 -27.36 0.65
CA LEU A 355 7.56 -26.61 0.47
C LEU A 355 8.27 -26.33 1.81
N PRO A 356 9.62 -26.17 1.83
CA PRO A 356 10.36 -25.83 3.04
C PRO A 356 9.97 -24.46 3.63
N CYS A 357 9.93 -24.38 4.95
CA CYS A 357 9.76 -23.16 5.74
C CYS A 357 11.12 -22.51 6.00
N GLN A 358 11.40 -21.39 5.33
CA GLN A 358 12.68 -20.65 5.39
C GLN A 358 12.58 -19.27 6.07
N ASP A 359 11.49 -19.00 6.79
CA ASP A 359 11.28 -17.77 7.56
C ASP A 359 10.32 -18.08 8.74
N ILE A 360 9.28 -17.27 8.94
CA ILE A 360 8.24 -17.53 9.93
C ILE A 360 7.36 -18.71 9.51
N ALA A 361 7.12 -19.60 10.46
CA ALA A 361 6.19 -20.71 10.35
C ALA A 361 5.33 -20.81 11.62
N LEU A 362 4.24 -21.55 11.53
CA LEU A 362 3.38 -21.91 12.65
C LEU A 362 3.59 -23.38 12.96
N GLU A 363 3.92 -23.70 14.20
CA GLU A 363 4.26 -25.05 14.65
C GLU A 363 3.38 -25.49 15.82
N CYS A 364 2.80 -26.67 15.72
CA CYS A 364 2.22 -27.39 16.85
C CYS A 364 3.26 -28.34 17.42
N LYS A 365 3.72 -28.08 18.65
CA LYS A 365 4.66 -28.95 19.35
C LYS A 365 4.08 -30.34 19.66
N SER A 366 2.76 -30.44 19.88
CA SER A 366 2.11 -31.69 20.26
C SER A 366 1.97 -32.68 19.09
N CYS A 367 1.78 -32.17 17.87
CA CYS A 367 1.53 -33.00 16.68
C CYS A 367 2.64 -32.94 15.63
N ASN A 368 3.75 -32.24 15.91
CA ASN A 368 4.81 -31.96 14.94
C ASN A 368 4.27 -31.38 13.62
N PHE A 369 3.23 -30.55 13.72
CA PHE A 369 2.52 -29.97 12.59
C PHE A 369 3.10 -28.60 12.28
N THR A 370 3.65 -28.41 11.08
CA THR A 370 4.26 -27.14 10.65
C THR A 370 3.57 -26.60 9.41
N LEU A 371 3.27 -25.31 9.41
CA LEU A 371 2.72 -24.58 8.27
C LEU A 371 3.51 -23.30 8.02
N HIS A 372 3.60 -22.88 6.76
CA HIS A 372 3.93 -21.47 6.50
C HIS A 372 2.84 -20.56 7.05
N PHE A 373 3.21 -19.35 7.44
CA PHE A 373 2.26 -18.36 7.96
C PHE A 373 1.14 -18.03 6.94
N ASP A 374 1.48 -17.94 5.66
CA ASP A 374 0.58 -17.68 4.52
C ASP A 374 -0.17 -18.93 4.03
N CYS A 375 0.17 -20.10 4.57
CA CYS A 375 -0.63 -21.31 4.38
C CYS A 375 -1.78 -21.40 5.38
N LEU A 376 -1.83 -20.54 6.41
CA LEU A 376 -2.99 -20.44 7.28
C LEU A 376 -3.97 -19.39 6.73
N ASP A 377 -5.26 -19.71 6.69
CA ASP A 377 -6.26 -18.70 6.43
C ASP A 377 -6.44 -17.85 7.69
N LEU A 378 -6.32 -16.52 7.58
CA LEU A 378 -6.45 -15.65 8.74
C LEU A 378 -7.87 -15.69 9.33
N GLU A 379 -8.87 -16.09 8.53
CA GLU A 379 -10.24 -16.31 9.00
C GLU A 379 -10.34 -17.54 9.93
N ASP A 380 -9.38 -18.47 9.88
CA ASP A 380 -9.33 -19.64 10.78
C ASP A 380 -8.80 -19.29 12.18
N LEU A 381 -8.28 -18.07 12.39
CA LEU A 381 -7.75 -17.62 13.67
C LEU A 381 -8.87 -17.21 14.63
N VAL A 382 -8.96 -17.89 15.77
CA VAL A 382 -9.91 -17.55 16.82
C VAL A 382 -9.26 -16.54 17.78
N ALA A 383 -9.87 -15.38 17.94
CA ALA A 383 -9.44 -14.38 18.92
C ALA A 383 -9.52 -14.93 20.35
N PHE A 384 -8.58 -14.51 21.19
CA PHE A 384 -8.56 -14.85 22.62
C PHE A 384 -9.64 -14.12 23.41
#